data_AF-A0A933HZB3-F1
#
_entry.id   AF-A0A933HZB3-F1
#
_cell.length_a   1.000
_cell.length_b   1.000
_cell.length_c   1.000
_cell.angle_alpha   90.00
_cell.angle_beta   90.00
_cell.angle_gamma   90.00
#
_symmetry.space_group_name_H-M   'P 1'
#
loop_
_entity.id
_entity.type
_entity.pdbx_description
1 polymer ?
#
loop_
_entity_poly.entity_id
_entity_poly.type
_entity_poly.pdbx_seq_one_letter_code
_entity_poly.pdbx_strand_id
1 'polypeptide(L)'
;MSGTVNSQMKEGGPFATRGIYRDITARKAVERFRSEFFHQVNHELRNPLTLIVGVLRIMTDQSDKVHPDHRRWLGMMERNANHLQKMIEDLLELTRTETGKLAVHPQPADIAALAGQIAGDFQSAAEAKRIALKTRIPPGLPPAHADPLRFRQILGNLIDNALKFTPEGGEIKVSVSRPASETDSLQTSVSDTGLGIAEKDLPRLFEHLYQASSNFESRRKGLGLGLYICKTLVSRQGGRIWVESVLGKGSAFHFTLPVSLLAASGLPQGGKQGR
;
A
#
# COMPACT_ATOMS: atom_id res chain seq x y z
N MET A 1 1.94 7.33 34.14
CA MET A 1 1.22 6.85 35.34
C MET A 1 0.03 7.77 35.63
N SER A 2 -1.10 7.25 36.08
CA SER A 2 -2.21 8.05 36.62
C SER A 2 -2.85 7.22 37.73
N GLY A 3 -2.80 7.69 38.97
CA GLY A 3 -3.32 6.99 40.14
C GLY A 3 -4.69 7.55 40.54
N THR A 4 -5.58 6.67 40.99
CA THR A 4 -6.78 7.06 41.73
C THR A 4 -6.61 6.56 43.15
N VAL A 5 -6.52 7.49 44.12
CA VAL A 5 -6.38 7.16 45.54
C VAL A 5 -7.79 7.06 46.11
N ASN A 6 -8.16 5.89 46.62
CA ASN A 6 -9.41 5.72 47.35
C ASN A 6 -9.06 5.50 48.83
N SER A 7 -9.34 6.50 49.67
CA SER A 7 -9.08 6.45 51.11
C SER A 7 -10.36 6.05 51.83
N GLN A 8 -10.38 4.90 52.50
CA GLN A 8 -11.42 4.58 53.48
C GLN A 8 -10.88 4.81 54.89
N MET A 9 -11.63 5.57 55.68
CA MET A 9 -11.32 5.86 57.08
C MET A 9 -11.76 4.70 57.98
N LYS A 10 -10.85 4.21 58.82
CA LYS A 10 -11.17 3.57 60.10
C LYS A 10 -10.29 4.21 61.17
N GLU A 11 -10.94 4.73 62.21
CA GLU A 11 -10.29 5.41 63.34
C GLU A 11 -9.27 4.49 64.03
N GLY A 12 -8.04 4.99 64.23
CA GLY A 12 -7.12 4.50 65.27
C GLY A 12 -5.97 3.55 64.89
N GLY A 13 -5.69 3.27 63.60
CA GLY A 13 -4.57 2.40 63.19
C GLY A 13 -3.65 3.02 62.13
N PRO A 14 -2.41 2.51 61.92
CA PRO A 14 -1.45 3.07 60.98
C PRO A 14 -2.01 3.16 59.55
N PHE A 15 -1.85 4.32 58.92
CA PHE A 15 -2.29 4.61 57.56
C PHE A 15 -1.60 3.68 56.55
N ALA A 16 -2.36 2.78 55.92
CA ALA A 16 -1.89 2.02 54.77
C ALA A 16 -2.60 2.50 53.49
N THR A 17 -1.90 3.28 52.66
CA THR A 17 -2.42 3.66 51.35
C THR A 17 -2.11 2.55 50.35
N ARG A 18 -3.13 1.84 49.89
CA ARG A 18 -2.99 0.85 48.81
C ARG A 18 -3.14 1.52 47.45
N GLY A 19 -2.02 1.90 46.84
CA GLY A 19 -2.01 2.40 45.46
C GLY A 19 -2.11 1.25 44.46
N ILE A 20 -3.16 1.22 43.62
CA ILE A 20 -3.19 0.34 42.45
C ILE A 20 -2.53 1.09 41.29
N TYR A 21 -1.29 0.73 40.99
CA TYR A 21 -0.59 1.22 39.81
C TYR A 21 -0.98 0.34 38.61
N ARG A 22 -1.84 0.86 37.73
CA ARG A 22 -2.06 0.25 36.42
C ARG A 22 -1.06 0.83 35.43
N ASP A 23 -0.32 -0.04 34.76
CA ASP A 23 0.42 0.35 33.58
C ASP A 23 -0.57 0.71 32.46
N ILE A 24 -0.68 2.01 32.18
CA ILE A 24 -1.54 2.57 31.14
C ILE A 24 -0.73 2.97 29.89
N THR A 25 0.54 2.61 29.83
CA THR A 25 1.46 3.04 28.76
C THR A 25 0.99 2.54 27.40
N ALA A 26 0.65 1.25 27.30
CA ALA A 26 0.10 0.66 26.08
C ALA A 26 -1.23 1.31 25.67
N ARG A 27 -2.14 1.55 26.62
CA ARG A 27 -3.43 2.19 26.36
C ARG A 27 -3.27 3.63 25.88
N LYS A 28 -2.42 4.43 26.55
CA LYS A 28 -2.12 5.81 26.15
C LYS A 28 -1.41 5.88 24.81
N ALA A 29 -0.57 4.90 24.47
CA ALA A 29 0.05 4.82 23.15
C ALA A 29 -0.99 4.60 22.05
N VAL A 30 -1.95 3.68 22.26
CA VAL A 30 -3.06 3.44 21.32
C VAL A 30 -3.97 4.66 21.19
N GLU A 31 -4.31 5.34 22.29
CA GLU A 31 -5.14 6.55 22.27
C GLU A 31 -4.46 7.71 21.54
N ARG A 32 -3.16 7.96 21.77
CA ARG A 32 -2.38 8.96 21.03
C ARG A 32 -2.30 8.63 19.54
N PHE A 33 -2.01 7.36 19.22
CA PHE A 33 -1.96 6.89 17.84
C PHE A 33 -3.30 7.11 17.11
N ARG A 34 -4.44 6.79 17.75
CA ARG A 34 -5.76 7.08 17.17
C ARG A 34 -5.97 8.57 16.94
N SER A 35 -5.56 9.42 17.87
CA SER A 35 -5.69 10.87 17.72
C SER A 35 -4.83 11.40 16.56
N GLU A 36 -3.56 11.01 16.49
CA GLU A 36 -2.64 11.40 15.42
C GLU A 36 -3.14 10.90 14.05
N PHE A 37 -3.65 9.67 13.99
CA PHE A 37 -4.30 9.12 12.80
C PHE A 37 -5.47 10.00 12.32
N PHE A 38 -6.42 10.32 13.19
CA PHE A 38 -7.56 11.16 12.79
C PHE A 38 -7.12 12.56 12.37
N HIS A 39 -6.12 13.16 13.03
CA HIS A 39 -5.57 14.44 12.59
C HIS A 39 -4.96 14.35 11.19
N GLN A 40 -4.12 13.34 10.93
CA GLN A 40 -3.47 13.15 9.64
C GLN A 40 -4.49 12.92 8.52
N VAL A 41 -5.48 12.04 8.74
CA VAL A 41 -6.56 11.76 7.78
C VAL A 41 -7.33 13.02 7.46
N ASN A 42 -7.72 13.81 8.48
CA ASN A 42 -8.43 15.06 8.26
C ASN A 42 -7.60 16.07 7.44
N HIS A 43 -6.30 16.18 7.71
CA HIS A 43 -5.42 17.07 6.95
C HIS A 43 -5.28 16.63 5.48
N GLU A 44 -5.04 15.35 5.23
CA GLU A 44 -4.86 14.82 3.88
C GLU A 44 -6.16 14.87 3.07
N LEU A 45 -7.34 14.67 3.69
CA LEU A 45 -8.63 14.85 3.01
C LEU A 45 -8.95 16.33 2.73
N ARG A 46 -8.64 17.23 3.67
CA ARG A 46 -8.96 18.66 3.54
C ARG A 46 -8.23 19.31 2.37
N ASN A 47 -6.97 18.94 2.11
CA ASN A 47 -6.15 19.53 1.06
C ASN A 47 -6.77 19.44 -0.36
N PRO A 48 -7.05 18.23 -0.92
CA PRO A 48 -7.66 18.09 -2.23
C PRO A 48 -9.08 18.66 -2.29
N LEU A 49 -9.85 18.56 -1.19
CA LEU A 49 -11.19 19.16 -1.11
C LEU A 49 -11.12 20.70 -1.23
N THR A 50 -10.17 21.33 -0.53
CA THR A 50 -9.98 22.79 -0.58
C THR A 50 -9.62 23.25 -1.99
N LEU A 51 -8.80 22.47 -2.72
CA LEU A 51 -8.46 22.75 -4.12
C LEU A 51 -9.69 22.63 -5.03
N ILE A 52 -10.51 21.59 -4.87
CA ILE A 52 -11.74 21.41 -5.65
C ILE A 52 -12.69 22.59 -5.42
N VAL A 53 -12.98 22.91 -4.15
CA VAL A 53 -13.88 24.03 -3.81
C VAL A 53 -13.34 25.37 -4.30
N GLY A 54 -12.03 25.60 -4.21
CA GLY A 54 -11.40 26.82 -4.72
C GLY A 54 -11.55 26.97 -6.23
N VAL A 55 -11.30 25.91 -7.00
CA VAL A 55 -11.46 25.91 -8.46
C VAL A 55 -12.93 26.08 -8.86
N LEU A 56 -13.86 25.40 -8.17
CA LEU A 56 -15.30 25.57 -8.38
C LEU A 56 -15.75 27.02 -8.15
N ARG A 57 -15.20 27.70 -7.14
CA ARG A 57 -15.51 29.10 -6.86
C ARG A 57 -15.02 30.02 -7.99
N ILE A 58 -13.78 29.83 -8.45
CA ILE A 58 -13.21 30.58 -9.58
C ILE A 58 -14.08 30.41 -10.84
N MET A 59 -14.51 29.18 -11.14
CA MET A 59 -15.36 28.89 -12.30
C MET A 59 -16.75 29.50 -12.18
N THR A 60 -17.34 29.49 -10.98
CA THR A 60 -18.67 30.11 -10.74
C THR A 60 -18.60 31.63 -10.89
N ASP A 61 -17.57 32.27 -10.30
CA ASP A 61 -17.37 33.73 -10.36
C ASP A 61 -17.03 34.23 -11.78
N GLN A 62 -16.59 33.35 -12.69
CA GLN A 62 -16.24 33.66 -14.08
C GLN A 62 -17.18 33.00 -15.11
N SER A 63 -18.40 32.65 -14.69
CA SER A 63 -19.34 31.83 -15.48
C SER A 63 -19.78 32.43 -16.82
N ASP A 64 -19.62 33.74 -17.03
CA ASP A 64 -20.07 34.43 -18.24
C ASP A 64 -19.12 34.25 -19.46
N LYS A 65 -17.94 33.63 -19.30
CA LYS A 65 -16.99 33.36 -20.39
C LYS A 65 -16.31 32.00 -20.23
N VAL A 66 -16.17 31.25 -21.32
CA VAL A 66 -15.33 30.03 -21.33
C VAL A 66 -13.87 30.47 -21.21
N HIS A 67 -13.33 30.42 -20.00
CA HIS A 67 -11.94 30.79 -19.73
C HIS A 67 -10.98 29.79 -20.42
N PRO A 68 -9.85 30.24 -21.02
CA PRO A 68 -8.89 29.34 -21.67
C PRO A 68 -8.38 28.20 -20.77
N ASP A 69 -8.35 28.42 -19.45
CA ASP A 69 -7.93 27.43 -18.45
C ASP A 69 -9.02 26.44 -18.01
N HIS A 70 -10.25 26.50 -18.54
CA HIS A 70 -11.36 25.64 -18.10
C HIS A 70 -10.99 24.15 -18.10
N ARG A 71 -10.36 23.66 -19.17
CA ARG A 71 -9.93 22.27 -19.29
C ARG A 71 -8.87 21.90 -18.24
N ARG A 72 -7.96 22.82 -17.95
CA ARG A 72 -6.93 22.63 -16.93
C ARG A 72 -7.55 22.53 -15.53
N TRP A 73 -8.51 23.39 -15.22
CA TRP A 73 -9.25 23.40 -13.95
C TRP A 73 -10.10 22.15 -13.75
N LEU A 74 -10.85 21.73 -14.77
CA LEU A 74 -11.59 20.46 -14.75
C LEU A 74 -10.66 19.28 -14.48
N GLY A 75 -9.52 19.20 -15.20
CA GLY A 75 -8.53 18.15 -14.96
C GLY A 75 -7.90 18.22 -13.55
N MET A 76 -7.72 19.41 -12.98
CA MET A 76 -7.28 19.55 -11.59
C MET A 76 -8.31 19.02 -10.60
N MET A 77 -9.60 19.34 -10.80
CA MET A 77 -10.68 18.85 -9.92
C MET A 77 -10.81 17.33 -10.02
N GLU A 78 -10.82 16.77 -11.22
CA GLU A 78 -10.89 15.33 -11.46
C GLU A 78 -9.74 14.58 -10.76
N ARG A 79 -8.49 15.04 -10.91
CA ARG A 79 -7.34 14.43 -10.22
C ARG A 79 -7.49 14.45 -8.69
N ASN A 80 -7.98 15.56 -8.13
CA ASN A 80 -8.16 15.67 -6.68
C ASN A 80 -9.36 14.83 -6.18
N ALA A 81 -10.42 14.71 -6.98
CA ALA A 81 -11.58 13.87 -6.66
C ALA A 81 -11.19 12.38 -6.67
N ASN A 82 -10.44 11.94 -7.68
CA ASN A 82 -9.90 10.58 -7.74
C ASN A 82 -8.93 10.31 -6.59
N HIS A 83 -8.13 11.30 -6.18
CA HIS A 83 -7.27 11.18 -5.02
C HIS A 83 -8.07 11.00 -3.71
N LEU A 84 -9.14 11.77 -3.52
CA LEU A 84 -10.07 11.61 -2.39
C LEU A 84 -10.72 10.22 -2.38
N GLN A 85 -11.20 9.75 -3.54
CA GLN A 85 -11.81 8.43 -3.67
C GLN A 85 -10.83 7.33 -3.24
N LYS A 86 -9.59 7.38 -3.73
CA LYS A 86 -8.54 6.42 -3.35
C LYS A 86 -8.24 6.44 -1.85
N MET A 87 -8.19 7.62 -1.23
CA MET A 87 -8.00 7.74 0.23
C MET A 87 -9.15 7.12 1.02
N ILE A 88 -10.39 7.31 0.57
CA ILE A 88 -11.57 6.70 1.22
C ILE A 88 -11.51 5.16 1.10
N GLU A 89 -11.14 4.64 -0.07
CA GLU A 89 -10.98 3.20 -0.28
C GLU A 89 -9.91 2.61 0.65
N ASP A 90 -8.74 3.26 0.75
CA ASP A 90 -7.65 2.82 1.62
C ASP A 90 -8.08 2.81 3.10
N LEU A 91 -8.90 3.78 3.55
CA LEU A 91 -9.46 3.83 4.91
C LEU A 91 -10.47 2.71 5.18
N LEU A 92 -11.35 2.43 4.21
CA LEU A 92 -12.30 1.32 4.31
C LEU A 92 -11.57 -0.02 4.38
N GLU A 93 -10.48 -0.16 3.63
CA GLU A 93 -9.67 -1.36 3.62
C GLU A 93 -8.87 -1.55 4.92
N LEU A 94 -8.29 -0.48 5.46
CA LEU A 94 -7.70 -0.50 6.79
C LEU A 94 -8.74 -0.97 7.83
N THR A 95 -9.95 -0.41 7.78
CA THR A 95 -11.03 -0.79 8.70
C THR A 95 -11.39 -2.28 8.57
N ARG A 96 -11.49 -2.81 7.34
CA ARG A 96 -11.74 -4.24 7.10
C ARG A 96 -10.59 -5.11 7.57
N THR A 97 -9.35 -4.64 7.44
CA THR A 97 -8.15 -5.32 7.91
C THR A 97 -8.16 -5.46 9.43
N GLU A 98 -8.31 -4.34 10.15
CA GLU A 98 -8.33 -4.26 11.62
C GLU A 98 -9.49 -5.04 12.25
N THR A 99 -10.64 -5.06 11.57
CA THR A 99 -11.81 -5.81 12.05
C THR A 99 -11.82 -7.28 11.65
N GLY A 100 -10.76 -7.77 10.98
CA GLY A 100 -10.67 -9.14 10.49
C GLY A 100 -11.49 -9.42 9.22
N LYS A 101 -12.37 -8.50 8.80
CA LYS A 101 -13.36 -8.64 7.72
C LYS A 101 -12.80 -8.57 6.30
N LEU A 102 -11.49 -8.44 6.11
CA LEU A 102 -10.87 -8.42 4.79
C LEU A 102 -10.94 -9.80 4.13
N ALA A 103 -11.92 -10.02 3.27
CA ALA A 103 -12.04 -11.26 2.50
C ALA A 103 -10.93 -11.36 1.45
N VAL A 104 -10.27 -12.51 1.44
CA VAL A 104 -9.27 -12.93 0.46
C VAL A 104 -9.70 -14.31 -0.02
N HIS A 105 -9.75 -14.51 -1.33
CA HIS A 105 -10.18 -15.76 -1.95
C HIS A 105 -9.05 -16.33 -2.82
N PRO A 106 -8.02 -16.95 -2.22
CA PRO A 106 -6.92 -17.52 -2.98
C PRO A 106 -7.39 -18.66 -3.87
N GLN A 107 -6.98 -18.62 -5.14
CA GLN A 107 -7.28 -19.63 -6.15
C GLN A 107 -6.05 -19.84 -7.04
N PRO A 108 -5.97 -20.92 -7.83
CA PRO A 108 -4.92 -21.05 -8.84
C PRO A 108 -4.98 -19.85 -9.81
N ALA A 109 -3.92 -19.04 -9.84
CA ALA A 109 -3.85 -17.82 -10.61
C ALA A 109 -2.53 -17.73 -11.38
N ASP A 110 -2.61 -17.40 -12.67
CA ASP A 110 -1.45 -17.09 -13.50
C ASP A 110 -0.97 -15.67 -13.19
N ILE A 111 -0.16 -15.55 -12.14
CA ILE A 111 0.38 -14.25 -11.72
C ILE A 111 1.39 -13.67 -12.73
N ALA A 112 1.96 -14.49 -13.60
CA ALA A 112 2.85 -14.04 -14.66
C ALA A 112 2.04 -13.27 -15.73
N ALA A 113 0.94 -13.84 -16.19
CA ALA A 113 0.02 -13.17 -17.11
C ALA A 113 -0.60 -11.91 -16.46
N LEU A 114 -1.06 -12.01 -15.21
CA LEU A 114 -1.61 -10.86 -14.48
C LEU A 114 -0.59 -9.74 -14.33
N ALA A 115 0.66 -10.04 -13.95
CA ALA A 115 1.70 -9.03 -13.81
C ALA A 115 1.99 -8.31 -15.13
N GLY A 116 2.00 -9.04 -16.25
CA GLY A 116 2.14 -8.45 -17.58
C GLY A 116 1.00 -7.50 -17.92
N GLN A 117 -0.25 -7.91 -17.68
CA GLN A 117 -1.43 -7.06 -17.91
C GLN A 117 -1.39 -5.79 -17.05
N ILE A 118 -1.13 -5.94 -15.75
CA ILE A 118 -1.08 -4.82 -14.81
C ILE A 118 0.03 -3.86 -15.19
N ALA A 119 1.23 -4.34 -15.52
CA ALA A 119 2.30 -3.46 -15.99
C ALA A 119 1.89 -2.70 -17.28
N GLY A 120 1.19 -3.37 -18.20
CA GLY A 120 0.62 -2.76 -19.40
C GLY A 120 -0.36 -1.62 -19.08
N ASP A 121 -1.22 -1.79 -18.07
CA ASP A 121 -2.18 -0.76 -17.62
C ASP A 121 -1.48 0.53 -17.14
N PHE A 122 -0.25 0.41 -16.62
CA PHE A 122 0.55 1.56 -16.14
C PHE A 122 1.49 2.15 -17.19
N GLN A 123 1.57 1.56 -18.39
CA GLN A 123 2.50 1.97 -19.44
C GLN A 123 2.30 3.44 -19.84
N SER A 124 1.05 3.86 -20.07
CA SER A 124 0.71 5.25 -20.43
C SER A 124 1.06 6.25 -19.34
N ALA A 125 0.91 5.87 -18.06
CA ALA A 125 1.26 6.72 -16.93
C ALA A 125 2.78 6.87 -16.77
N ALA A 126 3.54 5.81 -17.04
CA ALA A 126 5.00 5.85 -17.07
C ALA A 126 5.52 6.74 -18.20
N GLU A 127 4.98 6.60 -19.41
CA GLU A 127 5.32 7.40 -20.58
C GLU A 127 5.03 8.89 -20.38
N ALA A 128 3.87 9.22 -19.77
CA ALA A 128 3.52 10.60 -19.43
C ALA A 128 4.53 11.26 -18.47
N LYS A 129 5.22 10.46 -17.64
CA LYS A 129 6.32 10.89 -16.77
C LYS A 129 7.71 10.69 -17.35
N ARG A 130 7.82 10.19 -18.60
CA ARG A 130 9.08 9.85 -19.26
C ARG A 130 9.93 8.87 -18.44
N ILE A 131 9.27 7.86 -17.87
CA ILE A 131 9.90 6.77 -17.11
C ILE A 131 9.79 5.49 -17.94
N ALA A 132 10.88 4.73 -18.07
CA ALA A 132 10.85 3.44 -18.75
C ALA A 132 10.23 2.37 -17.85
N LEU A 133 9.10 1.78 -18.26
CA LEU A 133 8.50 0.64 -17.57
C LEU A 133 8.81 -0.65 -18.34
N LYS A 134 9.45 -1.62 -17.67
CA LYS A 134 9.88 -2.90 -18.26
C LYS A 134 9.33 -4.07 -17.46
N THR A 135 9.05 -5.17 -18.16
CA THR A 135 8.67 -6.45 -17.55
C THR A 135 9.74 -7.51 -17.78
N ARG A 136 10.00 -8.35 -16.77
CA ARG A 136 10.85 -9.53 -16.87
C ARG A 136 10.13 -10.73 -16.29
N ILE A 137 9.47 -11.47 -17.17
CA ILE A 137 8.61 -12.60 -16.79
C ILE A 137 9.04 -13.80 -17.63
N PRO A 138 9.72 -14.80 -17.05
CA PRO A 138 10.11 -16.00 -17.76
C PRO A 138 8.87 -16.85 -18.09
N PRO A 139 8.87 -17.54 -19.25
CA PRO A 139 7.78 -18.45 -19.60
C PRO A 139 7.79 -19.68 -18.69
N GLY A 140 6.63 -20.36 -18.58
CA GLY A 140 6.51 -21.65 -17.90
C GLY A 140 6.52 -21.58 -16.37
N LEU A 141 6.23 -20.42 -15.77
CA LEU A 141 6.00 -20.33 -14.34
C LEU A 141 4.70 -21.07 -13.96
N PRO A 142 4.67 -21.85 -12.87
CA PRO A 142 3.44 -22.45 -12.38
C PRO A 142 2.47 -21.36 -11.90
N PRO A 143 1.17 -21.64 -11.77
CA PRO A 143 0.24 -20.71 -11.13
C PRO A 143 0.54 -20.57 -9.63
N ALA A 144 0.26 -19.40 -9.08
CA ALA A 144 0.26 -19.16 -7.62
C ALA A 144 -1.10 -19.53 -7.01
N HIS A 145 -1.14 -19.82 -5.72
CA HIS A 145 -2.36 -19.83 -4.93
C HIS A 145 -2.63 -18.42 -4.40
N ALA A 146 -3.33 -17.62 -5.19
CA ALA A 146 -3.50 -16.19 -4.95
C ALA A 146 -4.90 -15.71 -5.34
N ASP A 147 -5.33 -14.61 -4.72
CA ASP A 147 -6.54 -13.90 -5.12
C ASP A 147 -6.17 -12.89 -6.22
N PRO A 148 -6.64 -13.06 -7.48
CA PRO A 148 -6.26 -12.18 -8.59
C PRO A 148 -6.58 -10.70 -8.35
N LEU A 149 -7.67 -10.41 -7.64
CA LEU A 149 -8.08 -9.04 -7.34
C LEU A 149 -7.08 -8.40 -6.36
N ARG A 150 -6.68 -9.15 -5.33
CA ARG A 150 -5.70 -8.68 -4.34
C ARG A 150 -4.29 -8.61 -4.92
N PHE A 151 -3.93 -9.53 -5.80
CA PHE A 151 -2.67 -9.45 -6.54
C PHE A 151 -2.58 -8.16 -7.37
N ARG A 152 -3.64 -7.83 -8.12
CA ARG A 152 -3.73 -6.57 -8.87
C ARG A 152 -3.56 -5.36 -7.98
N GLN A 153 -4.18 -5.38 -6.81
CA GLN A 153 -4.09 -4.32 -5.83
C GLN A 153 -2.67 -4.15 -5.26
N ILE A 154 -2.01 -5.25 -4.86
CA ILE A 154 -0.63 -5.24 -4.37
C ILE A 154 0.29 -4.67 -5.45
N LEU A 155 0.27 -5.25 -6.65
CA LEU A 155 1.18 -4.87 -7.72
C LEU A 155 0.93 -3.43 -8.18
N GLY A 156 -0.34 -3.03 -8.31
CA GLY A 156 -0.72 -1.65 -8.66
C GLY A 156 -0.21 -0.63 -7.64
N ASN A 157 -0.35 -0.92 -6.33
CA ASN A 157 0.19 -0.05 -5.28
C ASN A 157 1.72 0.08 -5.35
N LEU A 158 2.43 -1.02 -5.65
CA LEU A 158 3.89 -1.00 -5.76
C LEU A 158 4.36 -0.24 -7.01
N ILE A 159 3.70 -0.42 -8.16
CA ILE A 159 4.02 0.34 -9.39
C ILE A 159 3.68 1.82 -9.22
N ASP A 160 2.54 2.16 -8.61
CA ASP A 160 2.18 3.55 -8.34
C ASP A 160 3.19 4.23 -7.40
N ASN A 161 3.69 3.52 -6.38
CA ASN A 161 4.79 4.01 -5.56
C ASN A 161 6.07 4.23 -6.38
N ALA A 162 6.47 3.26 -7.20
CA ALA A 162 7.63 3.41 -8.07
C ALA A 162 7.51 4.63 -9.01
N LEU A 163 6.34 4.82 -9.64
CA LEU A 163 6.05 5.98 -10.49
C LEU A 163 6.06 7.31 -9.74
N LYS A 164 5.73 7.32 -8.44
CA LYS A 164 5.77 8.53 -7.62
C LYS A 164 7.19 8.97 -7.30
N PHE A 165 8.10 8.02 -7.06
CA PHE A 165 9.44 8.30 -6.52
C PHE A 165 10.57 8.18 -7.55
N THR A 166 10.27 7.71 -8.76
CA THR A 166 11.21 7.70 -9.88
C THR A 166 11.17 9.03 -10.62
N PRO A 167 12.32 9.73 -10.77
CA PRO A 167 12.39 10.94 -11.57
C PRO A 167 12.28 10.65 -13.07
N GLU A 168 12.03 11.69 -13.85
CA GLU A 168 12.07 11.65 -15.32
C GLU A 168 13.41 11.04 -15.81
N GLY A 169 13.34 10.19 -16.83
CA GLY A 169 14.50 9.46 -17.37
C GLY A 169 14.88 8.20 -16.60
N GLY A 170 14.21 7.91 -15.48
CA GLY A 170 14.43 6.69 -14.70
C GLY A 170 13.78 5.44 -15.30
N GLU A 171 13.99 4.32 -14.62
CA GLU A 171 13.46 3.00 -15.00
C GLU A 171 12.68 2.37 -13.83
N ILE A 172 11.57 1.72 -14.17
CA ILE A 172 10.82 0.80 -13.31
C ILE A 172 10.80 -0.57 -13.98
N LYS A 173 11.10 -1.62 -13.22
CA LYS A 173 11.12 -3.00 -13.69
C LYS A 173 10.25 -3.88 -12.81
N VAL A 174 9.23 -4.49 -13.42
CA VAL A 174 8.37 -5.50 -12.82
C VAL A 174 8.88 -6.88 -13.20
N SER A 175 9.20 -7.72 -12.22
CA SER A 175 9.68 -9.09 -12.47
C SER A 175 8.83 -10.11 -11.75
N VAL A 176 8.65 -11.27 -12.36
CA VAL A 176 8.10 -12.47 -11.70
C VAL A 176 9.12 -13.59 -11.88
N SER A 177 9.40 -14.35 -10.82
CA SER A 177 10.36 -15.44 -10.86
C SER A 177 10.02 -16.51 -9.84
N ARG A 178 10.58 -17.70 -10.02
CA ARG A 178 10.60 -18.77 -9.03
C ARG A 178 12.04 -18.95 -8.54
N PRO A 179 12.41 -18.42 -7.37
CA PRO A 179 13.76 -18.53 -6.85
C PRO A 179 14.18 -20.01 -6.71
N ALA A 180 15.41 -20.35 -7.12
CA ALA A 180 15.91 -21.72 -7.00
C ALA A 180 15.99 -22.20 -5.53
N SER A 181 16.19 -21.26 -4.61
CA SER A 181 16.23 -21.50 -3.16
C SER A 181 14.84 -21.68 -2.52
N GLU A 182 13.76 -21.32 -3.21
CA GLU A 182 12.39 -21.30 -2.66
C GLU A 182 11.40 -21.73 -3.73
N THR A 183 11.34 -23.04 -3.94
CA THR A 183 10.55 -23.62 -5.04
C THR A 183 9.05 -23.67 -4.74
N ASP A 184 8.64 -23.51 -3.49
CA ASP A 184 7.25 -23.50 -3.05
C ASP A 184 6.56 -22.13 -3.21
N SER A 185 7.29 -21.09 -3.62
CA SER A 185 6.74 -19.76 -3.82
C SER A 185 7.18 -19.11 -5.14
N LEU A 186 6.38 -18.17 -5.62
CA LEU A 186 6.74 -17.26 -6.71
C LEU A 186 7.01 -15.90 -6.12
N GLN A 187 8.13 -15.31 -6.53
CA GLN A 187 8.52 -13.96 -6.15
C GLN A 187 8.16 -12.98 -7.26
N THR A 188 7.39 -11.95 -6.90
CA THR A 188 7.18 -10.75 -7.72
C THR A 188 7.99 -9.60 -7.15
N SER A 189 8.63 -8.80 -8.02
CA SER A 189 9.33 -7.59 -7.59
C SER A 189 9.00 -6.39 -8.47
N VAL A 190 9.01 -5.22 -7.85
CA VAL A 190 8.95 -3.90 -8.51
C VAL A 190 10.20 -3.15 -8.08
N SER A 191 11.12 -2.94 -9.02
CA SER A 191 12.35 -2.18 -8.80
C SER A 191 12.31 -0.86 -9.55
N ASP A 192 12.85 0.18 -8.94
CA ASP A 192 12.90 1.53 -9.48
C ASP A 192 14.29 2.14 -9.33
N THR A 193 14.62 3.11 -10.18
CA THR A 193 15.85 3.92 -10.11
C THR A 193 15.57 5.28 -9.45
N GLY A 194 14.64 5.32 -8.50
CA GLY A 194 14.18 6.54 -7.83
C GLY A 194 15.13 7.03 -6.74
N LEU A 195 14.59 7.86 -5.85
CA LEU A 195 15.35 8.50 -4.78
C LEU A 195 15.94 7.52 -3.75
N GLY A 196 15.48 6.27 -3.74
CA GLY A 196 15.81 5.30 -2.69
C GLY A 196 15.27 5.71 -1.32
N ILE A 197 15.55 4.87 -0.32
CA ILE A 197 15.03 5.00 1.04
C ILE A 197 16.20 4.89 2.01
N ALA A 198 16.20 5.74 3.04
CA ALA A 198 17.22 5.71 4.07
C ALA A 198 17.07 4.44 4.93
N GLU A 199 18.20 3.84 5.30
CA GLU A 199 18.24 2.57 6.07
C GLU A 199 17.39 2.62 7.35
N LYS A 200 17.42 3.75 8.07
CA LYS A 200 16.64 4.00 9.28
C LYS A 200 15.11 3.92 9.07
N ASP A 201 14.64 4.13 7.84
CA ASP A 201 13.22 4.17 7.51
C ASP A 201 12.72 2.79 7.07
N LEU A 202 13.61 1.90 6.60
CA LEU A 202 13.26 0.57 6.06
C LEU A 202 12.42 -0.31 7.00
N PRO A 203 12.75 -0.43 8.31
CA PRO A 203 12.00 -1.30 9.22
C PRO A 203 10.54 -0.88 9.39
N ARG A 204 10.24 0.39 9.11
CA ARG A 204 8.96 1.03 9.41
C ARG A 204 8.08 1.24 8.18
N LEU A 205 8.60 0.98 6.96
CA LEU A 205 7.88 1.23 5.69
C LEU A 205 6.53 0.53 5.57
N PHE A 206 6.36 -0.60 6.26
CA PHE A 206 5.12 -1.36 6.26
C PHE A 206 4.28 -1.14 7.54
N GLU A 207 4.66 -0.19 8.41
CA GLU A 207 3.82 0.28 9.51
C GLU A 207 2.68 1.15 8.97
N HIS A 208 1.61 1.27 9.76
CA HIS A 208 0.45 2.08 9.37
C HIS A 208 0.89 3.54 9.32
N LEU A 209 0.50 4.25 8.25
CA LEU A 209 0.66 5.71 8.13
C LEU A 209 2.12 6.17 8.13
N TYR A 210 3.07 5.24 8.04
CA TYR A 210 4.47 5.60 8.01
C TYR A 210 4.84 6.16 6.64
N GLN A 211 5.51 7.31 6.66
CA GLN A 211 6.06 7.95 5.47
C GLN A 211 7.52 8.25 5.76
N ALA A 212 8.41 7.76 4.90
CA ALA A 212 9.83 8.03 5.00
C ALA A 212 10.08 9.55 4.95
N SER A 213 10.99 10.03 5.81
CA SER A 213 11.27 11.46 5.92
C SER A 213 12.27 11.88 4.85
N SER A 214 11.85 11.94 3.59
CA SER A 214 12.63 12.56 2.52
C SER A 214 12.12 13.97 2.19
N ASN A 215 13.04 14.81 1.69
CA ASN A 215 13.00 16.28 1.59
C ASN A 215 11.63 16.98 1.43
N PHE A 216 11.55 18.17 2.04
CA PHE A 216 10.37 19.02 2.25
C PHE A 216 9.42 19.21 1.05
N GLU A 217 9.85 19.01 -0.20
CA GLU A 217 9.02 19.18 -1.39
C GLU A 217 8.19 17.93 -1.77
N SER A 218 8.61 16.72 -1.38
CA SER A 218 7.90 15.46 -1.71
C SER A 218 6.84 15.05 -0.66
N ARG A 219 6.65 15.85 0.38
CA ARG A 219 6.10 15.42 1.67
C ARG A 219 4.59 15.08 1.75
N ARG A 220 3.81 15.09 0.66
CA ARG A 220 2.33 15.07 0.78
C ARG A 220 1.59 14.44 -0.40
N LYS A 221 1.77 13.14 -0.65
CA LYS A 221 0.87 12.43 -1.58
C LYS A 221 0.47 11.07 -1.03
N GLY A 222 -0.56 11.07 -0.18
CA GLY A 222 -1.29 9.88 0.26
C GLY A 222 -1.24 9.62 1.76
N LEU A 223 -2.05 8.66 2.21
CA LEU A 223 -2.22 8.34 3.64
C LEU A 223 -1.11 7.46 4.23
N GLY A 224 -0.15 6.98 3.43
CA GLY A 224 0.86 6.01 3.88
C GLY A 224 0.26 4.62 4.21
N LEU A 225 -0.92 4.30 3.65
CA LEU A 225 -1.60 3.03 3.89
C LEU A 225 -1.30 1.96 2.84
N GLY A 226 -0.86 2.36 1.64
CA GLY A 226 -0.68 1.43 0.52
C GLY A 226 0.27 0.26 0.82
N LEU A 227 1.45 0.53 1.40
CA LEU A 227 2.42 -0.52 1.73
C LEU A 227 1.94 -1.42 2.87
N TYR A 228 1.27 -0.85 3.87
CA TYR A 228 0.65 -1.63 4.94
C TYR A 228 -0.44 -2.57 4.42
N ILE A 229 -1.32 -2.08 3.53
CA ILE A 229 -2.34 -2.88 2.85
C ILE A 229 -1.66 -4.00 2.07
N CYS A 230 -0.59 -3.71 1.32
CA CYS A 230 0.16 -4.73 0.60
C CYS A 230 0.69 -5.82 1.54
N LYS A 231 1.31 -5.45 2.67
CA LYS A 231 1.78 -6.41 3.68
C LYS A 231 0.66 -7.29 4.19
N THR A 232 -0.48 -6.71 4.55
CA THR A 232 -1.65 -7.47 5.01
C THR A 232 -2.15 -8.45 3.96
N LEU A 233 -2.32 -8.00 2.71
CA LEU A 233 -2.83 -8.82 1.61
C LEU A 233 -1.88 -9.96 1.26
N VAL A 234 -0.57 -9.69 1.24
CA VAL A 234 0.46 -10.72 1.01
C VAL A 234 0.45 -11.74 2.15
N SER A 235 0.44 -11.28 3.41
CA SER A 235 0.42 -12.20 4.56
C SER A 235 -0.85 -13.05 4.63
N ARG A 236 -2.04 -12.49 4.30
CA ARG A 236 -3.28 -13.28 4.24
C ARG A 236 -3.31 -14.31 3.12
N GLN A 237 -2.43 -14.19 2.12
CA GLN A 237 -2.24 -15.16 1.06
C GLN A 237 -1.07 -16.13 1.34
N GLY A 238 -0.51 -16.12 2.56
CA GLY A 238 0.58 -17.01 2.96
C GLY A 238 1.96 -16.59 2.43
N GLY A 239 2.10 -15.36 1.96
CA GLY A 239 3.35 -14.81 1.44
C GLY A 239 4.10 -13.92 2.43
N ARG A 240 5.27 -13.43 1.99
CA ARG A 240 6.03 -12.36 2.67
C ARG A 240 6.30 -11.19 1.73
N ILE A 241 6.40 -9.98 2.27
CA ILE A 241 6.77 -8.76 1.55
C ILE A 241 7.98 -8.11 2.23
N TRP A 242 8.92 -7.58 1.45
CA TRP A 242 10.08 -6.86 1.95
C TRP A 242 10.56 -5.84 0.91
N VAL A 243 11.60 -5.07 1.28
CA VAL A 243 12.17 -4.03 0.45
C VAL A 243 13.68 -3.98 0.62
N GLU A 244 14.37 -3.79 -0.49
CA GLU A 244 15.80 -3.55 -0.57
C GLU A 244 15.98 -2.16 -1.19
N SER A 245 16.70 -1.26 -0.54
CA SER A 245 16.83 0.11 -1.04
C SER A 245 18.12 0.75 -0.54
N VAL A 246 18.69 1.61 -1.38
CA VAL A 246 19.83 2.44 -1.04
C VAL A 246 19.49 3.88 -1.43
N LEU A 247 19.60 4.79 -0.48
CA LEU A 247 19.34 6.22 -0.71
C LEU A 247 20.17 6.72 -1.90
N GLY A 248 19.49 7.35 -2.86
CA GLY A 248 20.05 7.87 -4.11
C GLY A 248 20.25 6.85 -5.23
N LYS A 249 19.99 5.55 -5.01
CA LYS A 249 20.16 4.49 -6.03
C LYS A 249 18.85 3.85 -6.49
N GLY A 250 17.76 4.05 -5.74
CA GLY A 250 16.46 3.44 -6.01
C GLY A 250 16.07 2.38 -4.99
N SER A 251 14.96 1.70 -5.25
CA SER A 251 14.38 0.69 -4.36
C SER A 251 13.89 -0.52 -5.13
N ALA A 252 13.82 -1.66 -4.46
CA ALA A 252 13.21 -2.88 -4.96
C ALA A 252 12.27 -3.43 -3.89
N PHE A 253 10.97 -3.43 -4.18
CA PHE A 253 9.95 -4.06 -3.37
C PHE A 253 9.71 -5.47 -3.87
N HIS A 254 9.67 -6.43 -2.95
CA HIS A 254 9.55 -7.85 -3.26
C HIS A 254 8.41 -8.44 -2.46
N PHE A 255 7.64 -9.34 -3.07
CA PHE A 255 6.73 -10.19 -2.33
C PHE A 255 6.67 -11.60 -2.92
N THR A 256 6.37 -12.58 -2.06
CA THR A 256 6.14 -13.96 -2.48
C THR A 256 4.68 -14.33 -2.36
N LEU A 257 4.24 -15.28 -3.19
CA LEU A 257 2.98 -15.98 -3.06
C LEU A 257 3.21 -17.48 -3.25
N PRO A 258 2.54 -18.36 -2.48
CA PRO A 258 2.71 -19.81 -2.61
C PRO A 258 2.38 -20.29 -4.03
N VAL A 259 3.12 -21.28 -4.53
CA VAL A 259 2.77 -22.00 -5.75
C VAL A 259 1.48 -22.80 -5.51
N SER A 260 0.59 -22.82 -6.50
CA SER A 260 -0.63 -23.62 -6.40
C SER A 260 -0.30 -25.11 -6.51
N LEU A 261 -0.62 -25.88 -5.48
CA LEU A 261 -0.44 -27.33 -5.45
C LEU A 261 -1.33 -28.06 -6.47
N LEU A 262 -2.43 -27.44 -6.91
CA LEU A 262 -3.35 -28.01 -7.90
C LEU A 262 -2.79 -28.05 -9.33
N ALA A 263 -1.68 -27.37 -9.59
CA ALA A 263 -1.00 -27.41 -10.90
C ALA A 263 0.03 -28.55 -11.03
N ALA A 264 0.40 -29.21 -9.92
CA ALA A 264 1.32 -30.35 -9.94
C ALA A 264 0.64 -31.66 -10.40
N SER A 265 -0.69 -31.68 -10.50
CA SER A 265 -1.47 -32.82 -10.98
C SER A 265 -1.67 -32.74 -12.49
N GLY A 266 -0.60 -32.97 -13.25
CA GLY A 266 -0.74 -33.33 -14.66
C GLY A 266 -1.60 -34.59 -14.76
N LEU A 267 -2.86 -34.43 -15.18
CA LEU A 267 -3.71 -35.56 -15.56
C LEU A 267 -2.96 -36.36 -16.64
N PRO A 268 -2.72 -37.67 -16.47
CA PRO A 268 -2.27 -38.51 -17.57
C PRO A 268 -3.35 -38.43 -18.63
N GLN A 269 -3.00 -37.96 -19.84
CA GLN A 269 -3.89 -38.12 -20.98
C GLN A 269 -4.11 -39.63 -21.14
N GLY A 270 -5.33 -40.06 -20.83
CA GLY A 270 -5.76 -41.43 -21.00
C GLY A 270 -5.55 -41.82 -22.45
N GLY A 271 -4.55 -42.67 -22.68
CA GLY A 271 -4.34 -43.31 -23.95
C GLY A 271 -5.59 -44.09 -24.34
N LYS A 272 -6.29 -43.64 -25.39
CA LYS A 272 -7.21 -44.50 -26.11
C LYS A 272 -6.38 -45.48 -26.94
N GLN A 273 -6.12 -46.65 -26.36
CA GLN A 273 -5.94 -47.88 -27.13
C GLN A 273 -7.30 -48.54 -27.34
N GLY A 274 -7.53 -49.05 -28.55
CA GLY A 274 -8.65 -49.92 -28.94
C GLY A 274 -9.64 -49.22 -29.87
N ARG A 275 -9.99 -49.75 -31.03
CA ARG A 275 -9.72 -51.03 -31.70
C ARG A 275 -9.78 -50.79 -33.21
#